data_AF-A0A3A3DD73-F1
#
_entry.id   AF-A0A3A3DD73-F1
#
_cell.length_a   1.000
_cell.length_b   1.000
_cell.length_c   1.000
_cell.angle_alpha   90.00
_cell.angle_beta   90.00
_cell.angle_gamma   90.00
#
_symmetry.space_group_name_H-M   'P 1'
#
loop_
_entity.id
_entity.type
_entity.pdbx_description
1 polymer ?
#
loop_
_entity_poly.entity_id
_entity_poly.type
_entity_poly.pdbx_seq_one_letter_code
_entity_poly.pdbx_strand_id
1 'polypeptide(L)'
;MTAGIAAFAVVSGQAVRASDGIRCIVTFEGDMPIPEGQIEVVIENAGLQSENQPSALTFRMPSDGQSRQILFDLPLPVNIKTKSGVQIVAYLERKDGWLLARGSAEFKTTAPNKIELFTAIH
;
A
#
# COMPACT_ATOMS: atom_id res chain seq x y z
N MET A 1 -4.67 23.90 -40.40
CA MET A 1 -4.09 23.46 -39.11
C MET A 1 -4.89 24.18 -38.02
N THR A 2 -5.78 23.47 -37.30
CA THR A 2 -6.64 24.08 -36.27
C THR A 2 -6.36 23.38 -34.94
N ALA A 3 -5.62 24.07 -34.08
CA ALA A 3 -5.63 23.84 -32.62
C ALA A 3 -6.98 24.38 -32.10
N GLY A 4 -7.72 23.76 -31.18
CA GLY A 4 -7.36 22.84 -30.11
C GLY A 4 -7.73 23.52 -28.79
N ILE A 5 -8.66 22.95 -28.02
CA ILE A 5 -8.72 23.04 -26.55
C ILE A 5 -9.69 21.95 -26.06
N ALA A 6 -9.14 20.86 -25.53
CA ALA A 6 -9.90 19.91 -24.72
C ALA A 6 -9.86 20.42 -23.27
N ALA A 7 -11.02 20.71 -22.69
CA ALA A 7 -11.15 21.04 -21.29
C ALA A 7 -10.95 19.77 -20.46
N PHE A 8 -9.90 19.74 -19.64
CA PHE A 8 -9.69 18.65 -18.68
C PHE A 8 -10.59 18.90 -17.47
N ALA A 9 -11.56 18.01 -17.27
CA ALA A 9 -12.37 17.99 -16.06
C ALA A 9 -11.49 17.57 -14.88
N VAL A 10 -11.25 18.49 -13.95
CA VAL A 10 -10.63 18.17 -12.67
C VAL A 10 -11.67 17.46 -11.80
N VAL A 11 -11.54 16.14 -11.66
CA VAL A 11 -12.30 15.40 -10.64
C VAL A 11 -11.70 15.79 -9.28
N SER A 12 -12.48 16.47 -8.47
CA SER A 12 -12.13 16.75 -7.07
C SER A 12 -12.08 15.41 -6.35
N GLY A 13 -10.88 14.84 -6.23
CA GLY A 13 -10.63 13.65 -5.44
C GLY A 13 -11.16 13.87 -4.03
N GLN A 14 -11.99 12.93 -3.58
CA GLN A 14 -12.63 12.93 -2.28
C GLN A 14 -11.59 13.23 -1.19
N ALA A 15 -11.83 14.27 -0.40
CA ALA A 15 -11.05 14.55 0.78
C ALA A 15 -11.19 13.34 1.72
N VAL A 16 -10.16 12.49 1.74
CA VAL A 16 -10.01 11.43 2.73
C VAL A 16 -10.00 12.12 4.09
N ARG A 17 -11.10 11.98 4.83
CA ARG A 17 -11.14 12.35 6.25
C ARG A 17 -9.92 11.73 6.91
N ALA A 18 -9.18 12.52 7.70
CA ALA A 18 -8.12 12.04 8.56
C ALA A 18 -8.72 11.08 9.61
N SER A 19 -8.95 9.84 9.21
CA SER A 19 -9.11 8.72 10.13
C SER A 19 -7.77 8.52 10.81
N ASP A 20 -7.80 8.25 12.11
CA ASP A 20 -6.66 7.84 12.92
C ASP A 20 -5.92 6.69 12.21
N GLY A 21 -4.92 7.03 11.41
CA GLY A 21 -4.24 6.13 10.48
C GLY A 21 -2.83 5.87 10.96
N ILE A 22 -2.27 4.70 10.64
CA ILE A 22 -0.83 4.49 10.86
C ILE A 22 -0.06 5.04 9.67
N ARG A 23 1.06 5.69 9.99
CA ARG A 23 2.05 6.05 8.99
C ARG A 23 2.76 4.79 8.50
N CYS A 24 2.86 4.66 7.19
CA CYS A 24 3.56 3.58 6.52
C CYS A 24 4.55 4.15 5.52
N ILE A 25 5.63 3.40 5.32
CA ILE A 25 6.68 3.71 4.36
C ILE A 25 6.92 2.46 3.54
N VAL A 26 6.77 2.55 2.23
CA VAL A 26 7.20 1.51 1.31
C VAL A 26 8.53 1.93 0.69
N THR A 27 9.52 1.03 0.71
CA THR A 27 10.79 1.15 0.01
C THR A 27 11.03 -0.11 -0.82
N PHE A 28 11.91 -0.02 -1.82
CA PHE A 28 12.37 -1.19 -2.58
C PHE A 28 13.75 -1.65 -2.08
N GLU A 29 14.04 -2.93 -2.25
CA GLU A 29 15.32 -3.53 -1.86
C GLU A 29 16.51 -2.70 -2.39
N GLY A 30 17.51 -2.51 -1.53
CA GLY A 30 18.72 -1.78 -1.89
C GLY A 30 18.51 -0.28 -2.15
N ASP A 31 17.42 0.34 -1.65
CA ASP A 31 17.08 1.76 -1.90
C ASP A 31 16.89 2.09 -3.40
N MET A 32 16.58 1.08 -4.20
CA MET A 32 16.32 1.27 -5.63
C MET A 32 14.96 1.95 -5.86
N PRO A 33 14.73 2.55 -7.04
CA PRO A 33 13.40 3.00 -7.43
C PRO A 33 12.39 1.85 -7.38
N ILE A 34 11.21 2.10 -6.80
CA ILE A 34 10.12 1.14 -6.77
C ILE A 34 9.61 0.99 -8.21
N PRO A 35 9.57 -0.22 -8.80
CA PRO A 35 9.10 -0.41 -10.16
C PRO A 35 7.68 0.15 -10.41
N GLU A 36 7.39 0.52 -11.64
CA GLU A 36 6.07 0.99 -12.05
C GLU A 36 5.03 -0.14 -11.87
N GLY A 37 3.90 0.19 -11.25
CA GLY A 37 2.86 -0.77 -10.99
C GLY A 37 1.81 -0.30 -10.00
N GLN A 38 1.05 -1.26 -9.47
CA GLN A 38 0.05 -1.09 -8.45
C GLN A 38 0.57 -1.73 -7.15
N ILE A 39 0.68 -0.93 -6.10
CA ILE A 39 0.97 -1.43 -4.77
C ILE A 39 -0.36 -1.69 -4.05
N GLU A 40 -0.51 -2.89 -3.54
CA GLU A 40 -1.62 -3.33 -2.71
C GLU A 40 -1.09 -3.69 -1.32
N VAL A 41 -1.64 -3.02 -0.30
CA VAL A 41 -1.24 -3.17 1.10
C VAL A 41 -2.40 -3.79 1.87
N VAL A 42 -2.12 -4.90 2.54
CA VAL A 42 -3.08 -5.69 3.30
C VAL A 42 -2.62 -5.82 4.74
N ILE A 43 -3.55 -5.72 5.69
CA ILE A 43 -3.30 -6.05 7.10
C ILE A 43 -3.71 -7.51 7.33
N GLU A 44 -2.75 -8.36 7.61
CA GLU A 44 -2.93 -9.77 7.96
C GLU A 44 -2.83 -9.95 9.49
N ASN A 45 -3.70 -10.76 10.09
CA ASN A 45 -3.64 -11.07 11.52
C ASN A 45 -3.56 -12.59 11.70
N ALA A 46 -2.42 -13.08 12.17
CA ALA A 46 -2.17 -14.50 12.37
C ALA A 46 -3.16 -15.18 13.34
N GLY A 47 -3.86 -14.42 14.19
CA GLY A 47 -4.86 -14.92 15.13
C GLY A 47 -6.30 -14.96 14.60
N LEU A 48 -6.53 -14.55 13.35
CA LEU A 48 -7.86 -14.52 12.71
C LEU A 48 -7.87 -15.41 11.45
N GLN A 49 -7.38 -16.65 11.57
CA GLN A 49 -7.70 -17.71 10.61
C GLN A 49 -9.13 -18.22 10.88
N SER A 50 -10.14 -17.40 10.59
CA SER A 50 -11.53 -17.87 10.59
C SER A 50 -12.10 -17.64 9.21
N GLU A 51 -12.54 -18.73 8.59
CA GLU A 51 -12.97 -18.91 7.19
C GLU A 51 -14.12 -18.00 6.72
N ASN A 52 -14.48 -16.96 7.47
CA ASN A 52 -15.62 -16.09 7.16
C ASN A 52 -15.46 -14.60 7.53
N GLN A 53 -14.23 -14.08 7.69
CA GLN A 53 -14.04 -12.63 7.86
C GLN A 53 -13.51 -11.93 6.60
N PRO A 54 -14.33 -11.10 5.93
CA PRO A 54 -13.82 -10.05 5.06
C PRO A 54 -13.29 -8.92 5.95
N SER A 55 -12.04 -8.96 6.38
CA SER A 55 -11.45 -7.87 7.18
C SER A 55 -9.97 -7.59 6.86
N ALA A 56 -9.48 -8.08 5.72
CA ALA A 56 -8.26 -7.58 5.11
C ALA A 56 -8.55 -6.16 4.57
N LEU A 57 -8.28 -5.13 5.39
CA LEU A 57 -8.26 -3.77 4.85
C LEU A 57 -7.21 -3.72 3.76
N THR A 58 -7.68 -3.40 2.57
CA THR A 58 -6.88 -3.34 1.36
C THR A 58 -6.73 -1.87 0.99
N PHE A 59 -5.48 -1.40 0.95
CA PHE A 59 -5.15 -0.06 0.49
C PHE A 59 -4.34 -0.18 -0.80
N ARG A 60 -4.73 0.60 -1.81
CA ARG A 60 -4.15 0.53 -3.15
C ARG A 60 -3.59 1.88 -3.54
N MET A 61 -2.34 1.90 -3.99
CA MET A 61 -1.68 3.10 -4.49
C MET A 61 -0.79 2.78 -5.71
N PRO A 62 -0.72 3.66 -6.71
CA PRO A 62 0.17 3.46 -7.84
C PRO A 62 1.63 3.72 -7.46
N SER A 63 2.55 3.03 -8.13
CA SER A 63 3.97 3.35 -8.19
C SER A 63 4.32 3.83 -9.59
N ASP A 64 5.03 4.95 -9.68
CA ASP A 64 5.40 5.63 -10.94
C ASP A 64 6.71 5.11 -11.56
N GLY A 65 7.40 4.17 -10.92
CA GLY A 65 8.70 3.67 -11.38
C GLY A 65 9.89 4.57 -11.05
N GLN A 66 9.66 5.72 -10.40
CA GLN A 66 10.67 6.75 -10.13
C GLN A 66 10.89 6.99 -8.63
N SER A 67 9.83 6.81 -7.85
CA SER A 67 9.83 6.98 -6.40
C SER A 67 10.65 5.87 -5.72
N ARG A 68 11.64 6.24 -4.90
CA ARG A 68 12.39 5.29 -4.04
C ARG A 68 11.66 4.97 -2.74
N GLN A 69 10.78 5.89 -2.34
CA GLN A 69 10.02 5.79 -1.11
C GLN A 69 8.63 6.37 -1.34
N ILE A 70 7.62 5.68 -0.81
CA ILE A 70 6.24 6.16 -0.78
C ILE A 70 5.77 6.19 0.67
N LEU A 71 5.40 7.38 1.12
CA LEU A 71 4.80 7.65 2.43
C LEU A 71 3.28 7.69 2.27
N PHE A 72 2.57 6.96 3.10
CA PHE A 72 1.10 6.97 3.10
C PHE A 72 0.55 6.69 4.50
N ASP A 73 -0.68 7.13 4.72
CA ASP A 73 -1.43 6.83 5.91
C ASP A 73 -2.40 5.67 5.62
N LEU A 74 -2.19 4.55 6.30
CA LEU A 74 -3.07 3.40 6.20
C LEU A 74 -4.24 3.60 7.17
N PRO A 75 -5.50 3.68 6.69
CA PRO A 75 -6.64 3.81 7.58
C PRO A 75 -6.74 2.57 8.47
N LEU A 76 -6.82 2.78 9.78
CA LEU A 76 -7.01 1.71 10.74
C LEU A 76 -8.49 1.43 10.93
N PRO A 77 -8.94 0.17 10.96
CA PRO A 77 -10.25 -0.13 11.46
C PRO A 77 -10.21 -0.04 12.99
N VAL A 78 -11.26 0.52 13.57
CA VAL A 78 -11.40 0.83 15.01
C VAL A 78 -11.13 -0.36 15.95
N ASN A 79 -11.08 -1.58 15.42
CA ASN A 79 -10.92 -2.84 16.16
C ASN A 79 -9.56 -3.55 16.00
N ILE A 80 -8.56 -2.99 15.30
CA ILE A 80 -7.20 -3.58 15.32
C ILE A 80 -6.57 -3.29 16.67
N LYS A 81 -6.75 -4.23 17.62
CA LYS A 81 -5.91 -4.28 18.82
C LYS A 81 -4.52 -4.72 18.37
N THR A 82 -3.48 -4.07 18.90
CA THR A 82 -2.06 -4.44 18.78
C THR A 82 -1.80 -5.81 19.44
N LYS A 83 -2.45 -6.85 18.95
CA LYS A 83 -2.13 -8.23 19.28
C LYS A 83 -0.86 -8.60 18.53
N SER A 84 0.04 -9.29 19.20
CA SER A 84 1.19 -9.92 18.56
C SER A 84 0.72 -10.78 17.38
N GLY A 85 1.36 -10.66 16.23
CA GLY A 85 1.02 -11.42 15.02
C GLY A 85 0.20 -10.68 13.97
N VAL A 86 0.02 -9.35 14.09
CA VAL A 86 -0.50 -8.52 12.98
C VAL A 86 0.67 -8.08 12.08
N GLN A 87 0.58 -8.38 10.79
CA GLN A 87 1.54 -8.00 9.76
C GLN A 87 0.88 -7.10 8.73
N ILE A 88 1.64 -6.15 8.21
CA ILE A 88 1.27 -5.35 7.05
C ILE A 88 2.05 -5.94 5.89
N VAL A 89 1.34 -6.44 4.88
CA VAL A 89 1.94 -7.04 3.70
C VAL A 89 1.68 -6.15 2.51
N ALA A 90 2.72 -5.86 1.73
CA ALA A 90 2.62 -5.11 0.49
C ALA A 90 2.97 -6.00 -0.70
N TYR A 91 2.16 -5.91 -1.74
CA TYR A 91 2.33 -6.57 -3.02
C TYR A 91 2.49 -5.48 -4.08
N LEU A 92 3.49 -5.60 -4.93
CA LEU A 92 3.66 -4.74 -6.11
C LEU A 92 3.35 -5.55 -7.35
N GLU A 93 2.29 -5.17 -8.05
CA GLU A 93 1.84 -5.82 -9.27
C GLU A 93 2.07 -4.90 -10.47
N ARG A 94 2.48 -5.47 -11.60
CA ARG A 94 2.50 -4.75 -12.86
C ARG A 94 1.08 -4.64 -13.44
N LYS A 95 0.88 -3.75 -14.40
CA LYS A 95 -0.41 -3.52 -15.09
C LYS A 95 -1.10 -4.78 -15.65
N ASP A 96 -0.36 -5.86 -15.89
CA ASP A 96 -0.85 -7.14 -16.38
C ASP A 96 -1.18 -8.15 -15.26
N GLY A 97 -1.13 -7.72 -14.00
CA GLY A 97 -1.40 -8.56 -12.83
C GLY A 97 -0.21 -9.41 -12.40
N TRP A 98 0.98 -9.18 -12.97
CA TRP A 98 2.18 -9.92 -12.59
C TRP A 98 2.78 -9.38 -11.28
N LEU A 99 3.02 -10.25 -10.30
CA LEU A 99 3.68 -9.88 -9.05
C LEU A 99 5.17 -9.58 -9.30
N LEU A 100 5.56 -8.32 -9.14
CA LEU A 100 6.94 -7.86 -9.28
C LEU A 100 7.71 -8.01 -7.97
N ALA A 101 7.10 -7.64 -6.86
CA ALA A 101 7.75 -7.64 -5.56
C ALA A 101 6.76 -7.82 -4.41
N ARG A 102 7.27 -8.32 -3.28
CA ARG A 102 6.49 -8.49 -2.05
C ARG A 102 7.33 -8.07 -0.86
N GLY A 103 6.68 -7.48 0.14
CA GLY A 103 7.30 -7.10 1.40
C GLY A 103 6.32 -7.23 2.55
N SER A 104 6.84 -7.31 3.77
CA SER A 104 6.01 -7.31 4.96
C SER A 104 6.69 -6.60 6.12
N ALA A 105 5.90 -6.00 6.99
CA ALA A 105 6.35 -5.39 8.23
C ALA A 105 5.45 -5.78 9.39
N GLU A 106 6.00 -5.83 10.60
CA GLU A 106 5.19 -5.91 11.81
C GLU A 106 4.40 -4.63 11.99
N PHE A 107 3.14 -4.78 12.40
CA PHE A 107 2.27 -3.65 12.67
C PHE A 107 2.65 -2.91 13.97
N LYS A 108 2.92 -1.60 13.87
CA LYS A 108 3.24 -0.69 14.98
C LYS A 108 2.41 0.58 14.88
N THR A 109 1.82 1.02 15.99
CA THR A 109 0.97 2.22 16.03
C THR A 109 1.74 3.52 16.30
N THR A 110 2.94 3.43 16.87
CA THR A 110 3.68 4.59 17.39
C THR A 110 4.75 5.12 16.45
N ALA A 111 5.09 4.38 15.40
CA ALA A 111 6.15 4.73 14.45
C ALA A 111 5.73 4.38 13.01
N PRO A 112 6.33 5.03 12.00
CA PRO A 112 6.10 4.62 10.62
C PRO A 112 6.49 3.16 10.42
N ASN A 113 5.57 2.38 9.86
CA ASN A 113 5.83 0.99 9.52
C ASN A 113 6.60 0.94 8.21
N LYS A 114 7.88 0.59 8.27
CA LYS A 114 8.72 0.44 7.07
C LYS A 114 8.53 -0.94 6.48
N ILE A 115 8.03 -0.99 5.25
CA ILE A 115 7.84 -2.17 4.43
C ILE A 115 8.87 -2.11 3.31
N GLU A 116 9.79 -3.06 3.29
CA GLU A 116 10.76 -3.20 2.21
C GLU A 116 10.28 -4.28 1.23
N LEU A 117 10.12 -3.88 -0.03
CA LEU A 117 9.73 -4.77 -1.12
C LEU A 117 10.96 -5.47 -1.68
N PHE A 118 10.89 -6.79 -1.76
CA PHE A 118 11.90 -7.62 -2.41
C PHE A 118 11.32 -8.18 -3.70
N THR A 119 12.13 -8.21 -4.75
CA THR A 119 11.76 -8.81 -6.04
C THR A 119 11.25 -10.22 -5.82
N ALA A 120 10.09 -10.52 -6.38
CA ALA A 120 9.55 -11.87 -6.35
C ALA A 120 10.42 -12.74 -7.27
N ILE A 121 11.16 -13.68 -6.69
CA ILE A 121 11.91 -14.68 -7.45
C ILE A 121 10.90 -15.67 -8.03
N HIS A 122 11.01 -15.91 -9.34
CA HIS A 122 10.27 -16.93 -10.07
C HIS A 122 11.27 -17.97 -10.59
#